data_AF-A0A7J2M8K8-F1
#
_entry.id   AF-A0A7J2M8K8-F1
#
_cell.length_a   1.000
_cell.length_b   1.000
_cell.length_c   1.000
_cell.angle_alpha   90.00
_cell.angle_beta   90.00
_cell.angle_gamma   90.00
#
_symmetry.space_group_name_H-M   'P 1'
#
loop_
_entity.id
_entity.type
_entity.pdbx_description
1 polymer ?
#
loop_
_entity_poly.entity_id
_entity_poly.type
_entity_poly.pdbx_seq_one_letter_code
_entity_poly.pdbx_strand_id
1 'polypeptide(L)'
;MVRKIVTLVIAEVLLVGGFGMMAVHGDRGERTVNLSLSLSPVHLAEYDDTYCMVQSDDTSSYLMSPGAPMLPKITRTFELEFGARNVRVEATPKAVQKYEIEREIRPAPPLLPLAQVQMMKRVDTLLKWEEKEVYESDEFYPSAWCTYRVGCG
;
A
#
# COMPACT_ATOMS: atom_id res chain seq x y z
N MET A 1 -51.69 6.50 -55.93
CA MET A 1 -51.95 6.75 -54.49
C MET A 1 -51.06 5.92 -53.57
N VAL A 2 -50.91 4.61 -53.81
CA VAL A 2 -50.17 3.67 -52.95
C VAL A 2 -48.70 4.04 -52.69
N ARG A 3 -47.98 4.53 -53.72
CA ARG A 3 -46.55 4.92 -53.60
C ARG A 3 -46.30 6.06 -52.60
N LYS A 4 -47.25 7.00 -52.47
CA LYS A 4 -47.12 8.15 -51.54
C LYS A 4 -47.31 7.73 -50.08
N ILE A 5 -48.17 6.74 -49.84
CA ILE A 5 -48.46 6.22 -48.50
C ILE A 5 -47.27 5.39 -48.00
N VAL A 6 -46.67 4.57 -48.87
CA VAL A 6 -45.49 3.76 -48.52
C VAL A 6 -44.29 4.64 -48.15
N THR A 7 -44.05 5.74 -48.88
CA THR A 7 -42.96 6.68 -48.55
C THR A 7 -43.17 7.37 -47.21
N LEU A 8 -44.41 7.65 -46.84
CA LEU A 8 -44.76 8.35 -45.60
C LEU A 8 -44.55 7.45 -44.36
N VAL A 9 -44.91 6.17 -44.49
CA VAL A 9 -44.68 5.16 -43.43
C VAL A 9 -43.18 4.88 -43.22
N ILE A 10 -42.39 4.83 -44.29
CA ILE A 10 -40.93 4.62 -44.19
C ILE A 10 -40.25 5.82 -43.52
N ALA A 11 -40.72 7.05 -43.79
CA ALA A 11 -40.18 8.26 -43.18
C ALA A 11 -40.44 8.32 -41.65
N GLU A 12 -41.62 7.88 -41.19
CA GLU A 12 -41.93 7.81 -39.75
C GLU A 12 -41.07 6.77 -39.01
N VAL A 13 -40.89 5.58 -39.58
CA VAL A 13 -40.07 4.53 -38.95
C VAL A 13 -38.60 4.96 -38.82
N LEU A 14 -38.10 5.74 -39.78
CA LEU A 14 -36.74 6.30 -39.74
C LEU A 14 -36.56 7.39 -38.66
N LEU A 15 -37.60 8.18 -38.37
CA LEU A 15 -37.54 9.21 -37.33
C LEU A 15 -37.59 8.62 -35.91
N VAL A 16 -38.29 7.49 -35.73
CA VAL A 16 -38.38 6.82 -34.42
C VAL A 16 -37.14 5.95 -34.14
N GLY A 17 -36.48 5.43 -35.16
CA GLY A 17 -35.27 4.61 -35.02
C GLY A 17 -34.00 5.37 -34.60
N GLY A 18 -34.04 6.70 -34.53
CA GLY A 18 -32.87 7.55 -34.25
C GLY A 18 -32.50 7.74 -32.77
N PHE A 19 -33.35 7.33 -31.81
CA PHE A 19 -33.16 7.60 -30.38
C PHE A 19 -32.48 6.47 -29.57
N GLY A 20 -31.69 5.61 -30.24
CA GLY A 20 -31.10 4.40 -29.63
C GLY A 20 -29.70 4.53 -29.03
N MET A 21 -29.02 5.68 -29.11
CA MET A 21 -27.67 5.86 -28.55
C MET A 21 -27.52 7.22 -27.89
N MET A 22 -28.17 7.42 -26.74
CA MET A 22 -27.54 8.22 -25.70
C MET A 22 -26.51 7.30 -25.06
N ALA A 23 -25.32 7.27 -25.67
CA ALA A 23 -24.16 6.60 -25.14
C ALA A 23 -24.03 6.97 -23.66
N VAL A 24 -23.93 5.93 -22.84
CA VAL A 24 -23.45 5.95 -21.46
C VAL A 24 -22.45 7.08 -21.32
N HIS A 25 -22.90 8.21 -20.75
CA HIS A 25 -22.00 9.18 -20.17
C HIS A 25 -21.39 8.41 -19.00
N GLY A 26 -20.27 7.73 -19.29
CA GLY A 26 -19.41 7.22 -18.24
C GLY A 26 -19.03 8.44 -17.46
N ASP A 27 -19.65 8.60 -16.30
CA ASP A 27 -19.29 9.60 -15.33
C ASP A 27 -17.79 9.43 -15.15
N ARG A 28 -17.00 10.38 -15.68
CA ARG A 28 -15.59 10.53 -15.34
C ARG A 28 -15.57 11.09 -13.92
N GLY A 29 -16.14 10.31 -13.00
CA GLY A 29 -16.34 10.66 -11.62
C GLY A 29 -15.02 10.51 -10.90
N GLU A 30 -14.60 11.56 -10.23
CA GLU A 30 -13.52 11.47 -9.26
C GLU A 30 -14.01 10.61 -8.09
N ARG A 31 -13.35 9.47 -7.86
CA ARG A 31 -13.67 8.57 -6.75
C ARG A 31 -12.69 8.83 -5.60
N THR A 32 -13.20 9.38 -4.51
CA THR A 32 -12.43 9.56 -3.27
C THR A 32 -12.85 8.53 -2.23
N VAL A 33 -11.87 7.88 -1.59
CA VAL A 33 -12.07 6.94 -0.48
C VAL A 33 -11.38 7.50 0.75
N ASN A 34 -12.15 7.79 1.80
CA ASN A 34 -11.62 8.25 3.08
C ASN A 34 -11.55 7.08 4.06
N LEU A 35 -10.39 6.89 4.67
CA LEU A 35 -10.16 5.88 5.70
C LEU A 35 -9.58 6.55 6.95
N SER A 36 -10.18 6.26 8.10
CA SER A 36 -9.62 6.61 9.41
C SER A 36 -9.22 5.33 10.13
N LEU A 37 -8.00 5.28 10.64
CA LEU A 37 -7.45 4.15 11.38
C LEU A 37 -7.14 4.59 12.81
N SER A 38 -7.69 3.86 13.78
CA SER A 38 -7.31 3.96 15.18
C SER A 38 -6.40 2.78 15.48
N LEU A 39 -5.17 3.05 15.87
CA LEU A 39 -4.16 2.03 16.13
C LEU A 39 -3.99 1.80 17.63
N SER A 40 -3.80 0.54 17.98
CA SER A 40 -3.41 0.11 19.30
C SER A 40 -1.99 0.60 19.60
N PRO A 41 -1.66 0.92 20.87
CA PRO A 41 -0.31 1.28 21.27
C PRO A 41 0.71 0.22 20.83
N VAL A 42 1.94 0.67 20.58
CA VAL A 42 3.06 -0.23 20.33
C VAL A 42 3.65 -0.72 21.65
N HIS A 43 4.19 -1.93 21.64
CA HIS A 43 4.90 -2.53 22.75
C HIS A 43 6.33 -2.87 22.34
N LEU A 44 7.27 -2.68 23.27
CA LEU A 44 8.66 -3.02 23.09
C LEU A 44 8.91 -4.39 23.73
N ALA A 45 9.34 -5.34 22.92
CA ALA A 45 9.76 -6.66 23.38
C ALA A 45 11.29 -6.74 23.35
N GLU A 46 11.87 -7.38 24.37
CA GLU A 46 13.29 -7.70 24.34
C GLU A 46 13.58 -8.74 23.25
N TYR A 47 14.65 -8.54 22.48
CA TYR A 47 15.12 -9.50 21.49
C TYR A 47 16.39 -10.20 21.96
N ASP A 48 17.40 -9.41 22.35
CA ASP A 48 18.62 -9.85 23.03
C ASP A 48 19.22 -8.69 23.83
N ASP A 49 20.44 -8.83 24.34
CA ASP A 49 21.11 -7.82 25.16
C ASP A 49 21.40 -6.49 24.41
N THR A 50 21.38 -6.50 23.07
CA THR A 50 21.69 -5.34 22.23
C THR A 50 20.44 -4.73 21.61
N TYR A 51 19.46 -5.56 21.24
CA TYR A 51 18.31 -5.13 20.45
C TYR A 51 16.96 -5.36 21.15
N CYS A 52 16.00 -4.54 20.75
CA CYS A 52 14.59 -4.70 21.02
C CYS A 52 13.79 -4.89 19.73
N MET A 53 12.52 -5.27 19.87
CA MET A 53 11.58 -5.41 18.77
C MET A 53 10.31 -4.61 19.07
N VAL A 54 9.87 -3.83 18.08
CA VAL A 54 8.60 -3.10 18.16
C VAL A 54 7.48 -4.01 17.69
N GLN A 55 6.44 -4.16 18.52
CA GLN A 55 5.27 -4.98 18.25
C GLN A 55 3.99 -4.15 18.36
N SER A 56 2.97 -4.54 17.61
CA SER A 56 1.62 -3.97 17.66
C SER A 56 0.61 -5.02 17.23
N ASP A 57 -0.55 -5.04 17.89
CA ASP A 57 -1.63 -5.98 17.58
C ASP A 57 -2.24 -5.74 16.19
N ASP A 58 -2.12 -4.52 15.66
CA ASP A 58 -2.68 -4.14 14.35
C ASP A 58 -1.73 -4.45 13.17
N THR A 59 -0.58 -5.06 13.44
CA THR A 59 0.48 -5.30 12.45
C THR A 59 0.01 -6.25 11.36
N SER A 60 0.02 -5.80 10.10
CA SER A 60 -0.23 -6.69 8.96
C SER A 60 1.04 -7.37 8.46
N SER A 61 2.18 -6.69 8.58
CA SER A 61 3.49 -7.14 8.08
C SER A 61 4.59 -6.26 8.68
N TYR A 62 5.85 -6.49 8.32
CA TYR A 62 6.98 -5.66 8.76
C TYR A 62 7.63 -4.92 7.59
N LEU A 63 8.23 -3.77 7.88
CA LEU A 63 9.20 -3.12 7.02
C LEU A 63 10.53 -3.89 7.14
N MET A 64 10.93 -4.55 6.05
CA MET A 64 12.05 -5.49 6.04
C MET A 64 13.07 -5.12 4.97
N SER A 65 13.64 -3.91 5.05
CA SER A 65 14.81 -3.56 4.24
C SER A 65 16.05 -4.14 4.92
N PRO A 66 16.83 -5.04 4.27
CA PRO A 66 17.97 -5.70 4.90
C PRO A 66 18.90 -4.70 5.59
N GLY A 67 19.26 -4.97 6.83
CA GLY A 67 20.14 -4.13 7.63
C GLY A 67 19.51 -2.90 8.24
N ALA A 68 18.33 -2.47 7.80
CA ALA A 68 17.62 -1.34 8.41
C ALA A 68 16.73 -1.79 9.59
N PRO A 69 16.29 -0.89 10.48
CA PRO A 69 15.42 -1.22 11.60
C PRO A 69 14.13 -1.93 11.17
N MET A 70 13.81 -3.07 11.79
CA MET A 70 12.59 -3.78 11.49
C MET A 70 11.40 -3.19 12.26
N LEU A 71 10.46 -2.58 11.53
CA LEU A 71 9.30 -1.91 12.12
C LEU A 71 7.99 -2.56 11.68
N PRO A 72 6.98 -2.66 12.57
CA PRO A 72 5.65 -3.12 12.19
C PRO A 72 5.00 -2.12 11.22
N LYS A 73 4.25 -2.63 10.25
CA LYS A 73 3.48 -1.81 9.31
C LYS A 73 2.11 -2.41 9.04
N ILE A 74 1.20 -1.54 8.61
CA ILE A 74 -0.16 -1.91 8.22
C ILE A 74 -0.31 -1.65 6.72
N THR A 75 -0.77 -2.66 5.99
CA THR A 75 -1.02 -2.60 4.56
C THR A 75 -2.51 -2.71 4.29
N ARG A 76 -3.04 -1.77 3.52
CA ARG A 76 -4.42 -1.79 3.03
C ARG A 76 -4.41 -1.80 1.51
N THR A 77 -5.24 -2.66 0.94
CA THR A 77 -5.41 -2.79 -0.50
C THR A 77 -6.80 -2.27 -0.87
N PHE A 78 -6.85 -1.43 -1.89
CA PHE A 78 -8.08 -0.91 -2.46
C PHE A 78 -8.16 -1.32 -3.91
N GLU A 79 -9.30 -1.86 -4.32
CA GLU A 79 -9.57 -2.16 -5.71
C GLU A 79 -9.91 -0.87 -6.45
N LEU A 80 -9.23 -0.67 -7.58
CA LEU A 80 -9.46 0.45 -8.47
C LEU A 80 -10.27 -0.02 -9.67
N GLU A 81 -11.17 0.83 -10.15
CA GLU A 81 -11.92 0.57 -11.37
C GLU A 81 -11.00 0.52 -12.59
N PHE A 82 -11.41 -0.26 -13.60
CA PHE A 82 -10.62 -0.39 -14.82
C PHE A 82 -10.45 0.98 -15.50
N GLY A 83 -9.21 1.29 -15.87
CA GLY A 83 -8.88 2.57 -16.50
C GLY A 83 -8.72 3.76 -15.53
N ALA A 84 -8.72 3.52 -14.22
CA ALA A 84 -8.37 4.54 -13.23
C ALA A 84 -6.99 5.16 -13.51
N ARG A 85 -6.90 6.47 -13.40
CA ARG A 85 -5.67 7.27 -13.61
C ARG A 85 -5.55 8.31 -12.52
N ASN A 86 -4.36 8.90 -12.38
CA ASN A 86 -4.08 9.97 -11.42
C ASN A 86 -4.39 9.60 -9.96
N VAL A 87 -4.07 8.36 -9.57
CA VAL A 87 -4.30 7.85 -8.22
C VAL A 87 -3.34 8.57 -7.25
N ARG A 88 -3.91 9.22 -6.24
CA ARG A 88 -3.18 9.90 -5.17
C ARG A 88 -3.65 9.35 -3.82
N VAL A 89 -2.69 9.10 -2.94
CA VAL A 89 -2.95 8.70 -1.56
C VAL A 89 -2.30 9.72 -0.65
N GLU A 90 -3.07 10.24 0.29
CA GLU A 90 -2.59 11.15 1.33
C GLU A 90 -2.91 10.56 2.69
N ALA A 91 -1.91 10.56 3.57
CA ALA A 91 -2.05 10.12 4.95
C ALA A 91 -1.66 11.28 5.87
N THR A 92 -2.56 11.63 6.80
CA THR A 92 -2.28 12.63 7.83
C THR A 92 -2.16 11.92 9.17
N PRO A 93 -0.96 11.86 9.78
CA PRO A 93 -0.80 11.28 11.11
C PRO A 93 -1.56 12.12 12.14
N LYS A 94 -2.26 11.44 13.06
CA LYS A 94 -2.97 12.06 14.18
C LYS A 94 -2.58 11.37 15.47
N ALA A 95 -2.57 12.12 16.58
CA ALA A 95 -2.24 11.62 17.92
C ALA A 95 -0.91 10.83 17.97
N VAL A 96 0.16 11.41 17.42
CA VAL A 96 1.50 10.81 17.41
C VAL A 96 2.02 10.65 18.83
N GLN A 97 2.51 9.45 19.16
CA GLN A 97 3.12 9.13 20.45
C GLN A 97 4.62 8.93 20.28
N LYS A 98 5.40 9.29 21.32
CA LYS A 98 6.84 9.08 21.36
C LYS A 98 7.17 8.11 22.49
N TYR A 99 8.02 7.15 22.20
CA TYR A 99 8.54 6.17 23.15
C TYR A 99 10.05 6.34 23.24
N GLU A 100 10.57 6.26 24.46
CA GLU A 100 12.01 6.20 24.70
C GLU A 100 12.42 4.72 24.75
N ILE A 101 13.53 4.38 24.10
CA ILE A 101 14.04 3.02 24.00
C ILE A 101 15.48 2.99 24.51
N GLU A 102 15.82 1.95 25.27
CA GLU A 102 17.18 1.78 25.82
C GLU A 102 18.09 0.97 24.89
N ARG A 103 17.49 0.14 24.03
CA ARG A 103 18.16 -0.74 23.06
C ARG A 103 17.73 -0.37 21.66
N GLU A 104 18.61 -0.56 20.68
CA GLU A 104 18.29 -0.31 19.28
C GLU A 104 17.24 -1.31 18.78
N ILE A 105 16.51 -0.94 17.74
CA ILE A 105 15.52 -1.83 17.12
C ILE A 105 16.28 -2.82 16.27
N ARG A 106 15.97 -4.12 16.36
CA ARG A 106 16.72 -5.14 15.59
C ARG A 106 16.71 -4.88 14.08
N PRO A 107 17.81 -5.18 13.37
CA PRO A 107 17.85 -5.05 11.92
C PRO A 107 16.99 -6.11 11.23
N ALA A 108 16.50 -5.78 10.04
CA ALA A 108 15.85 -6.76 9.20
C ALA A 108 16.88 -7.69 8.57
N PRO A 109 16.66 -9.02 8.63
CA PRO A 109 17.62 -9.97 8.11
C PRO A 109 17.66 -9.90 6.58
N PRO A 110 18.82 -10.18 5.96
CA PRO A 110 18.92 -10.32 4.52
C PRO A 110 18.12 -11.53 4.02
N LEU A 111 17.67 -11.48 2.76
CA LEU A 111 17.08 -12.63 2.11
C LEU A 111 18.16 -13.69 1.87
N LEU A 112 18.08 -14.81 2.58
CA LEU A 112 19.03 -15.91 2.47
C LEU A 112 18.38 -17.12 1.79
N PRO A 113 19.05 -17.76 0.82
CA PRO A 113 18.58 -19.03 0.26
C PRO A 113 18.52 -20.10 1.35
N LEU A 114 17.38 -20.78 1.48
CA LEU A 114 17.14 -21.85 2.47
C LEU A 114 18.27 -22.91 2.49
N ALA A 115 18.78 -23.29 1.31
CA ALA A 115 19.85 -24.28 1.18
C ALA A 115 21.19 -23.81 1.77
N GLN A 116 21.46 -22.51 1.77
CA GLN A 116 22.73 -21.94 2.25
C GLN A 116 22.73 -21.72 3.77
N VAL A 117 21.57 -21.42 4.36
CA VAL A 117 21.42 -21.16 5.80
C VAL A 117 21.88 -22.36 6.64
N GLN A 118 21.55 -23.59 6.22
CA GLN A 118 21.94 -24.81 6.96
C GLN A 118 23.44 -25.10 6.94
N MET A 119 24.18 -24.55 5.96
CA MET A 119 25.61 -24.80 5.80
C MET A 119 26.50 -23.68 6.36
N MET A 120 25.92 -22.54 6.75
CA MET A 120 26.66 -21.37 7.21
C MET A 120 26.93 -21.43 8.73
N LYS A 121 28.21 -21.31 9.11
CA LYS A 121 28.62 -21.25 10.53
C LYS A 121 28.39 -19.89 11.20
N ARG A 122 28.08 -18.84 10.43
CA ARG A 122 27.91 -17.45 10.91
C ARG A 122 26.59 -16.82 10.45
N VAL A 123 25.51 -17.58 10.51
CA VAL A 123 24.17 -17.07 10.17
C VAL A 123 23.79 -15.92 11.11
N ASP A 124 24.07 -16.04 12.41
CA ASP A 124 23.69 -15.01 13.40
C ASP A 124 24.31 -13.63 13.10
N THR A 125 25.57 -13.60 12.67
CA THR A 125 26.25 -12.34 12.29
C THR A 125 25.60 -11.69 11.06
N LEU A 126 25.11 -12.50 10.11
CA LEU A 126 24.42 -11.99 8.92
C LEU A 126 23.00 -11.51 9.25
N LEU A 127 22.32 -12.17 10.19
CA LEU A 127 20.99 -11.77 10.64
C LEU A 127 21.00 -10.45 11.42
N LYS A 128 22.15 -10.13 12.05
CA LYS A 128 22.38 -8.89 12.80
C LYS A 128 23.23 -7.87 12.04
N TRP A 129 23.42 -8.05 10.72
CA TRP A 129 24.11 -7.03 9.93
C TRP A 129 23.26 -5.76 9.89
N GLU A 130 23.89 -4.62 10.08
CA GLU A 130 23.25 -3.30 10.09
C GLU A 130 23.68 -2.47 8.90
N GLU A 131 22.74 -1.71 8.36
CA GLU A 131 23.00 -0.63 7.43
C GLU A 131 23.41 0.61 8.23
N LYS A 132 24.73 0.84 8.33
CA LYS A 132 25.31 1.94 9.13
C LYS A 132 24.73 3.30 8.80
N GLU A 133 24.46 3.57 7.52
CA GLU A 133 23.87 4.84 7.07
C GLU A 133 22.49 5.10 7.68
N VAL A 134 21.77 4.05 8.10
CA VAL A 134 20.45 4.17 8.73
C VAL A 134 20.57 4.23 10.26
N TYR A 135 21.42 3.41 10.88
CA TYR A 135 21.55 3.35 12.34
C TYR A 135 22.36 4.50 12.93
N GLU A 136 23.37 4.99 12.21
CA GLU A 136 24.20 6.11 12.64
C GLU A 136 23.59 7.47 12.23
N SER A 137 22.39 7.48 11.66
CA SER A 137 21.67 8.68 11.21
C SER A 137 20.75 9.25 12.28
N ASP A 138 20.66 10.58 12.33
CA ASP A 138 19.70 11.31 13.16
C ASP A 138 18.33 11.48 12.49
N GLU A 139 18.16 10.99 11.24
CA GLU A 139 16.89 11.05 10.52
C GLU A 139 15.90 9.97 10.96
N PHE A 140 14.60 10.27 10.89
CA PHE A 140 13.58 9.26 11.16
C PHE A 140 13.58 8.17 10.08
N TYR A 141 13.62 6.92 10.52
CA TYR A 141 13.40 5.76 9.68
C TYR A 141 12.04 5.10 10.00
N PRO A 142 11.18 4.82 9.00
CA PRO A 142 11.27 5.34 7.63
C PRO A 142 11.01 6.85 7.59
N SER A 143 11.47 7.52 6.53
CA SER A 143 11.32 8.97 6.36
C SER A 143 9.89 9.44 6.09
N ALA A 144 8.97 8.52 5.77
CA ALA A 144 7.57 8.82 5.47
C ALA A 144 6.62 7.93 6.27
N TRP A 145 5.52 8.53 6.75
CA TRP A 145 4.46 7.83 7.50
C TRP A 145 3.65 6.85 6.65
N CYS A 146 3.55 7.10 5.34
CA CYS A 146 2.79 6.27 4.42
C CYS A 146 3.49 6.22 3.06
N THR A 147 3.52 5.03 2.47
CA THR A 147 3.94 4.81 1.09
C THR A 147 2.85 4.00 0.40
N TYR A 148 2.60 4.27 -0.88
CA TYR A 148 1.64 3.51 -1.66
C TYR A 148 2.27 3.04 -2.97
N ARG A 149 1.71 1.95 -3.51
CA ARG A 149 2.07 1.43 -4.83
C ARG A 149 0.77 1.21 -5.59
N VAL A 150 0.75 1.66 -6.84
CA VAL A 150 -0.36 1.42 -7.77
C VAL A 150 0.15 0.44 -8.80
N GLY A 151 -0.54 -0.68 -8.93
CA GLY A 151 -0.22 -1.71 -9.89
C GLY A 151 -1.48 -2.16 -10.62
N CYS A 152 -1.28 -2.66 -11.82
CA CYS A 152 -2.24 -3.48 -12.55
C CYS A 152 -1.67 -4.89 -12.57
N GLY A 153 -2.51 -5.88 -12.25
CA GLY A 153 -2.12 -7.29 -12.16
C GLY A 153 -1.57 -7.84 -13.47
#